data_AF-A0A7X8LJI0-F1
#
_entry.id   AF-A0A7X8LJI0-F1
#
_cell.length_a   1.000
_cell.length_b   1.000
_cell.length_c   1.000
_cell.angle_alpha   90.00
_cell.angle_beta   90.00
_cell.angle_gamma   90.00
#
_symmetry.space_group_name_H-M   'P 1'
#
loop_
_entity.id
_entity.type
_entity.pdbx_description
1 polymer ?
#
loop_
_entity_poly.entity_id
_entity_poly.type
_entity_poly.pdbx_seq_one_letter_code
_entity_poly.pdbx_strand_id
1 'polypeptide(L)'
;MGRRFNRRMERIERYLVRLIQQPGADQGHKGSTRLLLSILKGVSQIFRVVVSIRLFFYEVGILRRYPLGCQVISVGNITAGGTGKTPVVEIFARELHKSGRKVAILSRGYRKKELPWYQKLFKETIEPPRVVSDGERLLLDSEMGGDEPYMLAANLPGVVVLVDLNRVKSGRYAIKKYGCDTLLLDDGFQYQKLKHRLELVLVDKTNPFGNGNMLPRGVLREPVRNLKRADFIFITKSDGKSEKLRREISELNSHAEIIECRHEPQYLRNAYSNETLPLSWLAGKKVAALSGIAVPQSFEGFLKNMGAVLTDADRYADHHRYEAQEIIDAVNYADKSGACALITTEKDAVRLPRLVSPAVPVYYLRVEIVILAGAENFREAVQHICNHGSRSRER
;
A
#
# COMPACT_ATOMS: atom_id res chain seq x y z
N MET A 1 14.00 -30.00 6.31
CA MET A 1 13.09 -29.87 7.47
C MET A 1 12.40 -28.49 7.57
N GLY A 2 13.07 -27.39 7.19
CA GLY A 2 12.51 -26.02 7.22
C GLY A 2 11.31 -25.74 6.30
N ARG A 3 11.29 -26.28 5.06
CA ARG A 3 10.18 -26.07 4.09
C ARG A 3 8.81 -26.60 4.58
N ARG A 4 8.77 -27.68 5.36
CA ARG A 4 7.51 -28.22 5.93
C ARG A 4 7.02 -27.43 7.13
N PHE A 5 7.93 -26.87 7.93
CA PHE A 5 7.59 -26.05 9.10
C PHE A 5 7.03 -24.69 8.68
N ASN A 6 7.67 -24.00 7.73
CA ASN A 6 7.16 -22.74 7.17
C ASN A 6 5.75 -22.93 6.58
N ARG A 7 5.52 -23.97 5.78
CA ARG A 7 4.19 -24.28 5.23
C ARG A 7 3.10 -24.52 6.30
N ARG A 8 3.45 -25.01 7.49
CA ARG A 8 2.50 -25.23 8.59
C ARG A 8 2.18 -23.92 9.31
N MET A 9 3.18 -23.09 9.58
CA MET A 9 2.99 -21.74 10.13
C MET A 9 2.17 -20.86 9.18
N GLU A 10 2.44 -20.90 7.88
CA GLU A 10 1.69 -20.21 6.83
C GLU A 10 0.21 -20.64 6.76
N ARG A 11 -0.11 -21.90 7.07
CA ARG A 11 -1.52 -22.35 7.15
C ARG A 11 -2.22 -21.77 8.36
N ILE A 12 -1.54 -21.71 9.51
CA ILE A 12 -2.08 -21.16 10.75
C ILE A 12 -2.29 -19.65 10.58
N GLU A 13 -1.33 -18.94 10.01
CA GLU A 13 -1.45 -17.51 9.72
C GLU A 13 -2.63 -17.21 8.80
N ARG A 14 -2.74 -17.92 7.66
CA ARG A 14 -3.89 -17.77 6.76
C ARG A 14 -5.23 -18.09 7.42
N TYR A 15 -5.27 -19.07 8.31
CA TYR A 15 -6.46 -19.43 9.07
C TYR A 15 -6.85 -18.31 10.05
N LEU A 16 -5.89 -17.75 10.81
CA LEU A 16 -6.13 -16.65 11.73
C LEU A 16 -6.53 -15.35 10.99
N VAL A 17 -5.87 -15.04 9.86
CA VAL A 17 -6.20 -13.88 9.03
C VAL A 17 -7.65 -13.97 8.54
N ARG A 18 -8.12 -15.15 8.09
CA ARG A 18 -9.53 -15.35 7.71
C ARG A 18 -10.49 -15.10 8.88
N LEU A 19 -10.18 -15.64 10.06
CA LEU A 19 -10.99 -15.46 11.27
C LEU A 19 -11.09 -13.99 11.75
N ILE A 20 -10.06 -13.19 11.47
CA ILE A 20 -9.97 -11.78 11.83
C ILE A 20 -10.63 -10.89 10.77
N GLN A 21 -10.63 -11.30 9.50
CA GLN A 21 -11.15 -10.49 8.39
C GLN A 21 -12.64 -10.66 8.12
N GLN A 22 -13.23 -11.84 8.37
CA GLN A 22 -14.61 -12.13 7.99
C GLN A 22 -15.62 -11.87 9.13
N PRO A 23 -16.71 -11.13 8.87
CA PRO A 23 -17.86 -11.08 9.77
C PRO A 23 -18.44 -12.48 10.02
N GLY A 24 -18.78 -12.81 11.27
CA GLY A 24 -19.41 -14.10 11.62
C GLY A 24 -18.44 -15.29 11.70
N ALA A 25 -17.13 -15.09 11.54
CA ALA A 25 -16.12 -16.14 11.64
C ALA A 25 -15.91 -16.70 13.07
N ASP A 26 -16.72 -16.29 14.03
CA ASP A 26 -16.84 -16.84 15.38
C ASP A 26 -17.91 -17.93 15.50
N GLN A 27 -18.81 -18.04 14.51
CA GLN A 27 -19.90 -19.03 14.49
C GLN A 27 -19.40 -20.40 14.01
N GLY A 28 -19.86 -21.48 14.66
CA GLY A 28 -19.55 -22.86 14.24
C GLY A 28 -18.19 -23.42 14.65
N HIS A 29 -17.32 -22.65 15.30
CA HIS A 29 -15.99 -23.14 15.72
C HIS A 29 -16.00 -23.84 17.11
N LYS A 30 -15.05 -24.78 17.29
CA LYS A 30 -14.82 -25.51 18.55
C LYS A 30 -14.55 -24.56 19.73
N GLY A 31 -14.87 -24.98 20.96
CA GLY A 31 -14.79 -24.15 22.16
C GLY A 31 -13.45 -23.44 22.38
N SER A 32 -12.32 -24.08 22.04
CA SER A 32 -10.98 -23.48 22.12
C SER A 32 -10.78 -22.29 21.19
N THR A 33 -11.37 -22.31 19.98
CA THR A 33 -11.30 -21.18 19.04
C THR A 33 -12.13 -20.01 19.55
N ARG A 34 -13.30 -20.27 20.15
CA ARG A 34 -14.12 -19.21 20.76
C ARG A 34 -13.41 -18.53 21.93
N LEU A 35 -12.75 -19.31 22.80
CA LEU A 35 -11.95 -18.75 23.89
C LEU A 35 -10.83 -17.84 23.37
N LEU A 36 -10.08 -18.29 22.38
CA LEU A 36 -9.03 -17.47 21.73
C LEU A 36 -9.62 -16.16 21.15
N LEU A 37 -10.74 -16.24 20.42
CA LEU A 37 -11.39 -15.06 19.84
C LEU A 37 -11.89 -14.08 20.92
N SER A 38 -12.37 -14.58 22.05
CA SER A 38 -12.76 -13.74 23.20
C SER A 38 -11.56 -13.04 23.84
N ILE A 39 -10.43 -13.73 24.00
CA ILE A 39 -9.18 -13.12 24.48
C ILE A 39 -8.73 -12.02 23.50
N LEU A 40 -8.70 -12.31 22.19
CA LEU A 40 -8.35 -11.32 21.17
C LEU A 40 -9.29 -10.11 21.19
N LYS A 41 -10.60 -10.33 21.46
CA LYS A 41 -11.57 -9.25 21.62
C LYS A 41 -11.26 -8.37 22.84
N GLY A 42 -10.88 -8.97 23.97
CA GLY A 42 -10.42 -8.22 25.15
C GLY A 42 -9.21 -7.33 24.83
N VAL A 43 -8.18 -7.91 24.19
CA VAL A 43 -6.99 -7.15 23.76
C VAL A 43 -7.35 -6.05 22.76
N SER A 44 -8.29 -6.32 21.84
CA SER A 44 -8.80 -5.34 20.87
C SER A 44 -9.47 -4.13 21.54
N GLN A 45 -10.20 -4.33 22.64
CA GLN A 45 -10.79 -3.21 23.41
C GLN A 45 -9.72 -2.37 24.11
N ILE A 46 -8.71 -3.01 24.71
CA ILE A 46 -7.58 -2.29 25.32
C ILE A 46 -6.86 -1.45 24.26
N PHE A 47 -6.56 -2.06 23.09
CA PHE A 47 -5.96 -1.34 21.97
C PHE A 47 -6.83 -0.16 21.51
N ARG A 48 -8.16 -0.33 21.49
CA ARG A 48 -9.11 0.77 21.20
C ARG A 48 -9.05 1.91 22.20
N VAL A 49 -8.96 1.62 23.49
CA VAL A 49 -8.82 2.65 24.52
C VAL A 49 -7.51 3.41 24.34
N VAL A 50 -6.39 2.70 24.16
CA VAL A 50 -5.06 3.30 23.96
C VAL A 50 -5.04 4.22 22.73
N VAL A 51 -5.55 3.75 21.59
CA VAL A 51 -5.63 4.55 20.37
C VAL A 51 -6.55 5.76 20.57
N SER A 52 -7.69 5.59 21.22
CA SER A 52 -8.64 6.69 21.45
C SER A 52 -8.04 7.77 22.35
N ILE A 53 -7.37 7.39 23.45
CA ILE A 53 -6.68 8.33 24.36
C ILE A 53 -5.57 9.07 23.61
N ARG A 54 -4.75 8.36 22.83
CA ARG A 54 -3.68 8.98 22.05
C ARG A 54 -4.21 10.05 21.10
N LEU A 55 -5.31 9.76 20.40
CA LEU A 55 -5.92 10.70 19.47
C LEU A 55 -6.58 11.87 20.19
N PHE A 56 -7.25 11.61 21.31
CA PHE A 56 -7.79 12.65 22.17
C PHE A 56 -6.68 13.64 22.60
N PHE A 57 -5.50 13.15 23.00
CA PHE A 57 -4.37 14.02 23.32
C PHE A 57 -3.88 14.88 22.15
N TYR A 58 -4.02 14.43 20.91
CA TYR A 58 -3.77 15.29 19.73
C TYR A 58 -4.92 16.27 19.48
N GLU A 59 -6.18 15.89 19.75
CA GLU A 59 -7.35 16.77 19.63
C GLU A 59 -7.28 17.93 20.63
N VAL A 60 -6.95 17.66 21.91
CA VAL A 60 -6.84 18.70 22.95
C VAL A 60 -5.48 19.42 23.00
N GLY A 61 -4.55 19.07 22.11
CA GLY A 61 -3.26 19.76 21.98
C GLY A 61 -2.17 19.37 23.00
N ILE A 62 -2.41 18.38 23.87
CA ILE A 62 -1.38 17.80 24.75
C ILE A 62 -0.24 17.21 23.91
N LEU A 63 -0.57 16.45 22.87
CA LEU A 63 0.39 16.01 21.86
C LEU A 63 0.40 17.01 20.70
N ARG A 64 1.59 17.53 20.38
CA ARG A 64 1.76 18.55 19.34
C ARG A 64 1.82 17.95 17.94
N ARG A 65 1.10 18.57 17.01
CA ARG A 65 1.27 18.38 15.56
C ARG A 65 2.26 19.43 15.05
N TYR A 66 3.32 18.99 14.37
CA TYR A 66 4.36 19.89 13.86
C TYR A 66 3.99 20.37 12.44
N PRO A 67 3.77 21.67 12.21
CA PRO A 67 3.66 22.22 10.86
C PRO A 67 5.04 22.33 10.21
N LEU A 68 5.10 22.19 8.88
CA LEU A 68 6.34 22.31 8.10
C LEU A 68 6.35 23.47 7.10
N GLY A 69 5.35 24.35 7.13
CA GLY A 69 5.30 25.54 6.26
C GLY A 69 5.01 25.26 4.78
N CYS A 70 4.67 24.02 4.42
CA CYS A 70 4.35 23.62 3.06
C CYS A 70 3.06 22.76 3.02
N GLN A 71 2.61 22.38 1.82
CA GLN A 71 1.45 21.52 1.66
C GLN A 71 1.80 20.10 2.15
N VAL A 72 1.05 19.57 3.11
CA VAL A 72 1.22 18.19 3.59
C VAL A 72 -0.07 17.43 3.34
N ILE A 73 0.01 16.38 2.53
CA ILE A 73 -1.11 15.53 2.13
C ILE A 73 -0.86 14.14 2.69
N SER A 74 -1.79 13.65 3.49
CA SER A 74 -1.73 12.31 4.06
C SER A 74 -2.58 11.37 3.22
N VAL A 75 -1.98 10.27 2.75
CA VAL A 75 -2.69 9.17 2.12
C VAL A 75 -2.62 7.99 3.07
N GLY A 76 -3.77 7.48 3.50
CA GLY A 76 -3.79 6.35 4.41
C GLY A 76 -5.07 5.54 4.31
N ASN A 77 -5.25 4.68 5.29
CA ASN A 77 -6.47 3.89 5.47
C ASN A 77 -6.70 3.60 6.95
N ILE A 78 -7.89 3.13 7.30
CA ILE A 78 -8.23 2.78 8.69
C ILE A 78 -8.10 1.30 9.01
N THR A 79 -7.89 0.44 8.00
CA THR A 79 -7.73 -1.01 8.14
C THR A 79 -6.27 -1.46 8.00
N ALA A 80 -5.95 -2.66 8.43
CA ALA A 80 -4.71 -3.34 8.13
C ALA A 80 -4.93 -4.24 6.90
N GLY A 81 -4.05 -4.13 5.91
CA GLY A 81 -4.15 -4.87 4.65
C GLY A 81 -3.95 -4.00 3.41
N GLY A 82 -4.00 -4.65 2.24
CA GLY A 82 -3.80 -4.01 0.94
C GLY A 82 -5.03 -3.25 0.45
N THR A 83 -5.17 -1.99 0.86
CA THR A 83 -6.24 -1.09 0.41
C THR A 83 -5.96 -0.38 -0.91
N GLY A 84 -4.80 -0.62 -1.55
CA GLY A 84 -4.43 0.05 -2.80
C GLY A 84 -3.83 1.44 -2.61
N LYS A 85 -3.14 1.70 -1.49
CA LYS A 85 -2.51 3.01 -1.20
C LYS A 85 -1.45 3.38 -2.23
N THR A 86 -0.53 2.47 -2.52
CA THR A 86 0.65 2.78 -3.32
C THR A 86 0.31 3.34 -4.70
N PRO A 87 -0.65 2.78 -5.46
CA PRO A 87 -1.03 3.38 -6.73
C PRO A 87 -1.75 4.74 -6.59
N VAL A 88 -2.51 4.99 -5.52
CA VAL A 88 -3.09 6.33 -5.24
C VAL A 88 -1.97 7.34 -4.96
N VAL A 89 -1.02 6.98 -4.10
CA VAL A 89 0.16 7.82 -3.80
C VAL A 89 0.92 8.13 -5.09
N GLU A 90 1.09 7.12 -5.95
CA GLU A 90 1.83 7.25 -7.20
C GLU A 90 1.17 8.23 -8.17
N ILE A 91 -0.12 8.04 -8.49
CA ILE A 91 -0.84 8.92 -9.43
C ILE A 91 -0.95 10.35 -8.87
N PHE A 92 -1.17 10.49 -7.57
CA PHE A 92 -1.28 11.80 -6.93
C PHE A 92 0.05 12.56 -6.97
N ALA A 93 1.16 11.89 -6.66
CA ALA A 93 2.50 12.49 -6.75
C ALA A 93 2.85 12.89 -8.19
N ARG A 94 2.53 12.01 -9.18
CA ARG A 94 2.76 12.26 -10.60
C ARG A 94 1.99 13.50 -11.09
N GLU A 95 0.71 13.61 -10.78
CA GLU A 95 -0.10 14.74 -11.25
C GLU A 95 0.28 16.06 -10.57
N LEU A 96 0.64 16.03 -9.28
CA LEU A 96 1.20 17.19 -8.59
C LEU A 96 2.53 17.64 -9.22
N HIS A 97 3.41 16.69 -9.53
CA HIS A 97 4.70 16.99 -10.14
C HIS A 97 4.54 17.58 -11.55
N LYS A 98 3.67 16.98 -12.39
CA LYS A 98 3.30 17.52 -13.72
C LYS A 98 2.70 18.93 -13.63
N SER A 99 2.04 19.25 -12.52
CA SER A 99 1.50 20.59 -12.24
C SER A 99 2.56 21.58 -11.72
N GLY A 100 3.84 21.23 -11.78
CA GLY A 100 4.97 22.10 -11.43
C GLY A 100 5.35 22.10 -9.94
N ARG A 101 4.76 21.22 -9.12
CA ARG A 101 5.10 21.12 -7.68
C ARG A 101 6.40 20.34 -7.47
N LYS A 102 7.16 20.73 -6.45
CA LYS A 102 8.32 19.98 -5.97
C LYS A 102 7.87 19.02 -4.89
N VAL A 103 7.57 17.79 -5.29
CA VAL A 103 6.94 16.78 -4.45
C VAL A 103 7.98 15.90 -3.74
N ALA A 104 7.75 15.61 -2.46
CA ALA A 104 8.43 14.51 -1.77
C ALA A 104 7.42 13.53 -1.16
N ILE A 105 7.65 12.24 -1.38
CA ILE A 105 6.94 11.16 -0.70
C ILE A 105 7.70 10.78 0.56
N LEU A 106 7.00 10.77 1.69
CA LEU A 106 7.53 10.38 3.00
C LEU A 106 6.91 9.04 3.39
N SER A 107 7.66 7.97 3.22
CA SER A 107 7.27 6.64 3.66
C SER A 107 7.90 6.30 5.01
N ARG A 108 7.25 5.42 5.77
CA ARG A 108 7.78 4.91 7.04
C ARG A 108 8.96 3.96 6.82
N GLY A 109 8.92 3.18 5.75
CA GLY A 109 9.77 2.02 5.53
C GLY A 109 9.34 0.84 6.39
N TYR A 110 9.17 -0.33 5.77
CA TYR A 110 8.90 -1.59 6.46
C TYR A 110 10.18 -2.44 6.52
N ARG A 111 10.31 -3.26 7.58
CA ARG A 111 11.34 -4.29 7.78
C ARG A 111 12.80 -3.79 7.79
N LYS A 112 13.22 -3.18 8.90
CA LYS A 112 14.59 -3.43 9.38
C LYS A 112 14.53 -3.97 10.80
N LYS A 113 15.39 -4.95 11.12
CA LYS A 113 15.76 -5.26 12.51
C LYS A 113 16.31 -3.96 13.08
N GLU A 114 15.55 -3.32 13.96
CA GLU A 114 16.06 -2.16 14.68
C GLU A 114 17.29 -2.59 15.47
N LEU A 115 18.29 -1.71 15.58
CA LEU A 115 19.32 -1.87 16.59
C LEU A 115 18.62 -1.97 17.95
N PRO A 116 19.02 -2.92 18.82
CA PRO A 116 18.48 -3.03 20.17
C PRO A 116 18.47 -1.68 20.88
N TRP A 117 17.47 -1.45 21.72
CA TRP A 117 17.22 -0.16 22.38
C TRP A 117 18.47 0.40 23.11
N TYR A 118 19.34 -0.47 23.64
CA TYR A 118 20.58 -0.09 24.30
C TYR A 118 21.62 0.54 23.35
N GLN A 119 21.70 0.10 22.09
CA GLN A 119 22.58 0.69 21.08
C GLN A 119 22.06 2.03 20.55
N LYS A 120 20.76 2.32 20.71
CA LYS A 120 20.19 3.63 20.38
C LYS A 120 20.50 4.68 21.45
N LEU A 121 20.77 4.28 22.69
CA LEU A 121 21.05 5.19 23.81
C LEU A 121 22.38 5.93 23.65
N PHE A 122 23.36 5.31 22.99
CA PHE A 122 24.72 5.86 22.79
C PHE A 122 24.93 6.55 21.44
N LYS A 123 23.86 6.71 20.65
CA LYS A 123 23.97 7.30 19.30
C LYS A 123 23.65 8.79 19.36
N GLU A 124 24.68 9.62 19.51
CA GLU A 124 24.55 11.09 19.61
C GLU A 124 24.18 11.77 18.29
N THR A 125 24.33 11.10 17.15
CA THR A 125 24.08 11.69 15.82
C THR A 125 22.66 11.39 15.31
N ILE A 126 21.90 12.45 15.02
CA ILE A 126 20.63 12.35 14.30
C ILE A 126 20.95 11.96 12.86
N GLU A 127 20.81 10.68 12.53
CA GLU A 127 21.02 10.21 11.16
C GLU A 127 20.01 10.88 10.20
N PRO A 128 20.47 11.30 9.01
CA PRO A 128 19.57 11.80 7.98
C PRO A 128 18.56 10.71 7.57
N PRO A 129 17.39 11.10 7.04
CA PRO A 129 16.47 10.12 6.47
C PRO A 129 17.14 9.39 5.30
N ARG A 130 16.73 8.14 5.08
CA ARG A 130 17.17 7.40 3.90
C ARG A 130 16.51 8.02 2.67
N VAL A 131 17.33 8.38 1.69
CA VAL A 131 16.87 8.92 0.42
C VAL A 131 16.84 7.77 -0.58
N VAL A 132 15.66 7.32 -0.98
CA VAL A 132 15.52 6.26 -1.98
C VAL A 132 15.66 6.85 -3.38
N SER A 133 15.08 8.03 -3.59
CA SER A 133 15.28 8.86 -4.79
C SER A 133 15.38 10.33 -4.39
N ASP A 134 16.28 11.05 -5.06
CA ASP A 134 16.40 12.50 -4.99
C ASP A 134 15.59 13.23 -6.07
N GLY A 135 14.80 12.50 -6.85
CA GLY A 135 14.04 12.99 -7.99
C GLY A 135 14.77 12.84 -9.32
N GLU A 136 16.09 12.62 -9.33
CA GLU A 136 16.86 12.40 -10.56
C GLU A 136 17.34 10.95 -10.67
N ARG A 137 17.77 10.38 -9.55
CA ARG A 137 18.40 9.05 -9.49
C ARG A 137 17.83 8.21 -8.36
N LEU A 138 17.78 6.91 -8.59
CA LEU A 138 17.58 5.91 -7.53
C LEU A 138 18.90 5.77 -6.75
N LEU A 139 18.86 6.11 -5.46
CA LEU A 139 20.02 6.09 -4.57
C LEU A 139 20.07 4.84 -3.68
N LEU A 140 18.92 4.20 -3.46
CA LEU A 140 18.81 2.95 -2.70
C LEU A 140 17.99 1.94 -3.50
N ASP A 141 18.35 0.67 -3.37
CA ASP A 141 17.59 -0.45 -3.91
C ASP A 141 16.37 -0.80 -3.02
N SER A 142 15.60 -1.81 -3.43
CA SER A 142 14.44 -2.27 -2.67
C SER A 142 14.81 -2.92 -1.33
N GLU A 143 16.04 -3.41 -1.14
CA GLU A 143 16.50 -4.00 0.13
C GLU A 143 16.77 -2.92 1.17
N MET A 144 17.47 -1.86 0.78
CA MET A 144 17.81 -0.74 1.65
C MET A 144 16.68 0.29 1.77
N GLY A 145 15.89 0.49 0.72
CA GLY A 145 14.77 1.45 0.68
C GLY A 145 13.42 0.84 1.08
N GLY A 146 13.26 -0.48 0.96
CA GLY A 146 11.98 -1.17 1.07
C GLY A 146 11.25 -1.24 -0.28
N ASP A 147 10.42 -2.28 -0.45
CA ASP A 147 9.77 -2.61 -1.72
C ASP A 147 8.89 -1.46 -2.26
N GLU A 148 7.99 -0.93 -1.42
CA GLU A 148 7.03 0.10 -1.85
C GLU A 148 7.69 1.47 -2.11
N PRO A 149 8.59 1.99 -1.24
CA PRO A 149 9.32 3.22 -1.53
C PRO A 149 10.18 3.12 -2.80
N TYR A 150 10.85 1.97 -3.02
CA TYR A 150 11.63 1.75 -4.23
C TYR A 150 10.75 1.73 -5.48
N MET A 151 9.62 1.03 -5.43
CA MET A 151 8.66 0.97 -6.54
C MET A 151 8.13 2.38 -6.88
N LEU A 152 7.72 3.16 -5.88
CA LEU A 152 7.30 4.56 -6.07
C LEU A 152 8.40 5.40 -6.70
N ALA A 153 9.64 5.28 -6.19
CA ALA A 153 10.78 6.02 -6.71
C ALA A 153 11.10 5.67 -8.16
N ALA A 154 11.02 4.39 -8.54
CA ALA A 154 11.28 3.92 -9.90
C ALA A 154 10.23 4.40 -10.90
N ASN A 155 8.98 4.59 -10.45
CA ASN A 155 7.85 4.99 -11.28
C ASN A 155 7.63 6.51 -11.34
N LEU A 156 8.36 7.28 -10.52
CA LEU A 156 8.17 8.72 -10.37
C LEU A 156 9.48 9.50 -10.54
N PRO A 157 10.05 9.54 -11.77
CA PRO A 157 11.12 10.47 -12.06
C PRO A 157 10.64 11.90 -11.76
N GLY A 158 11.51 12.70 -11.13
CA GLY A 158 11.23 14.06 -10.67
C GLY A 158 10.66 14.17 -9.25
N VAL A 159 10.31 13.05 -8.59
CA VAL A 159 9.77 13.05 -7.23
C VAL A 159 10.78 12.49 -6.23
N VAL A 160 11.00 13.22 -5.13
CA VAL A 160 11.88 12.79 -4.03
C VAL A 160 11.16 11.72 -3.22
N VAL A 161 11.83 10.62 -2.87
CA VAL A 161 11.26 9.57 -2.01
C VAL A 161 12.17 9.33 -0.82
N LEU A 162 11.63 9.57 0.39
CA LEU A 162 12.34 9.44 1.66
C LEU A 162 11.71 8.38 2.54
N VAL A 163 12.55 7.67 3.29
CA VAL A 163 12.15 6.63 4.22
C VAL A 163 12.66 6.96 5.62
N ASP A 164 11.73 7.22 6.55
CA ASP A 164 12.05 7.49 7.95
C ASP A 164 10.86 7.23 8.89
N LEU A 165 11.14 6.68 10.08
CA LEU A 165 10.12 6.54 11.13
C LEU A 165 9.61 7.90 11.61
N ASN A 166 10.44 8.93 11.60
CA ASN A 166 10.09 10.30 11.94
C ASN A 166 9.85 11.12 10.67
N ARG A 167 8.59 11.17 10.22
CA ARG A 167 8.20 11.90 9.00
C ARG A 167 8.26 13.42 9.16
N VAL A 168 8.29 13.95 10.39
CA VAL A 168 8.61 15.37 10.61
C VAL A 168 10.07 15.65 10.25
N LYS A 169 11.00 14.76 10.62
CA LYS A 169 12.42 14.88 10.28
C LYS A 169 12.63 14.74 8.77
N SER A 170 12.06 13.72 8.14
CA SER A 170 12.21 13.55 6.69
C SER A 170 11.55 14.67 5.90
N GLY A 171 10.39 15.17 6.34
CA GLY A 171 9.75 16.34 5.72
C GLY A 171 10.62 17.59 5.78
N ARG A 172 11.22 17.91 6.94
CA ARG A 172 12.18 19.04 7.05
C ARG A 172 13.39 18.85 6.14
N TYR A 173 13.90 17.63 6.04
CA TYR A 173 15.01 17.31 5.16
C TYR A 173 14.65 17.51 3.69
N ALA A 174 13.48 17.04 3.26
CA ALA A 174 12.98 17.23 1.90
C ALA A 174 12.89 18.71 1.51
N ILE A 175 12.29 19.52 2.38
CA ILE A 175 12.15 20.97 2.17
C ILE A 175 13.51 21.64 2.12
N LYS A 176 14.38 21.40 3.10
CA LYS A 176 15.67 22.09 3.21
C LYS A 176 16.65 21.69 2.11
N LYS A 177 16.72 20.41 1.75
CA LYS A 177 17.74 19.89 0.82
C LYS A 177 17.28 19.94 -0.63
N TYR A 178 16.03 19.58 -0.90
CA TYR A 178 15.51 19.44 -2.27
C TYR A 178 14.51 20.54 -2.64
N GLY A 179 14.21 21.47 -1.72
CA GLY A 179 13.28 22.56 -1.99
C GLY A 179 11.85 22.11 -2.19
N CYS A 180 11.46 20.96 -1.63
CA CYS A 180 10.11 20.42 -1.79
C CYS A 180 9.07 21.35 -1.16
N ASP A 181 8.00 21.63 -1.90
CA ASP A 181 6.89 22.51 -1.50
C ASP A 181 5.59 21.73 -1.22
N THR A 182 5.57 20.44 -1.54
CA THR A 182 4.47 19.53 -1.26
C THR A 182 5.01 18.20 -0.76
N LEU A 183 4.48 17.74 0.37
CA LEU A 183 4.84 16.47 1.01
C LEU A 183 3.64 15.52 0.97
N LEU A 184 3.85 14.30 0.47
CA LEU A 184 2.86 13.24 0.43
C LEU A 184 3.25 12.13 1.42
N LEU A 185 2.41 11.86 2.40
CA LEU A 185 2.67 10.79 3.37
C LEU A 185 2.02 9.51 2.87
N ASP A 186 2.87 8.52 2.60
CA ASP A 186 2.42 7.15 2.36
C ASP A 186 2.14 6.47 3.72
N ASP A 187 0.93 5.97 3.88
CA ASP A 187 0.38 5.45 5.15
C ASP A 187 0.36 6.50 6.29
N GLY A 188 -0.11 7.71 5.95
CA GLY A 188 -0.06 8.90 6.80
C GLY A 188 -1.14 9.01 7.88
N PHE A 189 -2.30 8.34 7.73
CA PHE A 189 -3.50 8.65 8.53
C PHE A 189 -3.31 8.54 10.05
N GLN A 190 -2.60 7.51 10.51
CA GLN A 190 -2.26 7.30 11.94
C GLN A 190 -1.12 8.21 12.44
N TYR A 191 -0.41 8.90 11.54
CA TYR A 191 0.76 9.72 11.84
C TYR A 191 0.40 11.16 12.19
N GLN A 192 -0.28 11.33 13.30
CA GLN A 192 -0.75 12.65 13.76
C GLN A 192 0.38 13.61 14.22
N LYS A 193 1.63 13.14 14.33
CA LYS A 193 2.76 14.00 14.75
C LYS A 193 3.06 15.09 13.73
N LEU A 194 2.85 14.84 12.44
CA LEU A 194 2.96 15.86 11.41
C LEU A 194 1.58 16.50 11.19
N LYS A 195 1.53 17.83 11.07
CA LYS A 195 0.27 18.51 10.76
C LYS A 195 -0.04 18.33 9.27
N HIS A 196 -1.11 17.61 8.99
CA HIS A 196 -1.64 17.44 7.63
C HIS A 196 -2.53 18.63 7.27
N ARG A 197 -2.55 18.97 5.99
CA ARG A 197 -3.50 19.94 5.42
C ARG A 197 -4.63 19.27 4.66
N LEU A 198 -4.36 18.10 4.08
CA LEU A 198 -5.36 17.27 3.42
C LEU A 198 -5.18 15.82 3.88
N GLU A 199 -6.29 15.16 4.18
CA GLU A 199 -6.37 13.77 4.61
C GLU A 199 -7.18 12.96 3.60
N LEU A 200 -6.48 12.14 2.80
CA LEU A 200 -7.05 11.21 1.85
C LEU A 200 -7.09 9.81 2.47
N VAL A 201 -8.28 9.23 2.58
CA VAL A 201 -8.46 7.90 3.20
C VAL A 201 -9.01 6.90 2.20
N LEU A 202 -8.32 5.77 2.07
CA LEU A 202 -8.76 4.67 1.24
C LEU A 202 -9.62 3.69 2.06
N VAL A 203 -10.76 3.31 1.49
CA VAL A 203 -11.66 2.28 2.01
C VAL A 203 -11.80 1.20 0.94
N ASP A 204 -11.39 -0.02 1.26
CA ASP A 204 -11.50 -1.16 0.36
C ASP A 204 -12.96 -1.64 0.31
N LYS A 205 -13.61 -1.56 -0.84
CA LYS A 205 -15.00 -1.98 -1.00
C LYS A 205 -15.24 -3.44 -0.63
N THR A 206 -14.28 -4.32 -0.88
CA THR A 206 -14.43 -5.77 -0.68
C THR A 206 -14.45 -6.16 0.80
N ASN A 207 -13.83 -5.34 1.65
CA ASN A 207 -13.83 -5.53 3.10
C ASN A 207 -13.61 -4.20 3.83
N PRO A 208 -14.61 -3.28 3.84
CA PRO A 208 -14.41 -1.88 4.22
C PRO A 208 -13.98 -1.72 5.67
N PHE A 209 -14.64 -2.45 6.59
CA PHE A 209 -14.40 -2.35 8.04
C PHE A 209 -14.12 -3.71 8.70
N GLY A 210 -13.90 -4.77 7.92
CA GLY A 210 -13.65 -6.10 8.49
C GLY A 210 -14.85 -6.65 9.25
N ASN A 211 -14.55 -7.26 10.38
CA ASN A 211 -15.54 -7.69 11.37
C ASN A 211 -15.92 -6.58 12.39
N GLY A 212 -15.62 -5.31 12.10
CA GLY A 212 -15.90 -4.17 12.97
C GLY A 212 -15.02 -4.06 14.23
N ASN A 213 -14.12 -5.00 14.48
CA ASN A 213 -13.19 -4.95 15.60
C ASN A 213 -11.84 -4.35 15.19
N MET A 214 -11.17 -3.79 16.20
CA MET A 214 -9.79 -3.33 16.05
C MET A 214 -8.79 -4.48 16.14
N LEU A 215 -7.56 -4.24 15.70
CA LEU A 215 -6.46 -5.15 15.93
C LEU A 215 -6.35 -5.49 17.43
N PRO A 216 -6.05 -6.76 17.80
CA PRO A 216 -5.81 -7.91 16.93
C PRO A 216 -7.07 -8.73 16.57
N ARG A 217 -8.26 -8.41 17.08
CA ARG A 217 -9.50 -9.19 16.82
C ARG A 217 -10.05 -8.98 15.41
N GLY A 218 -9.86 -7.78 14.86
CA GLY A 218 -10.25 -7.39 13.52
C GLY A 218 -9.11 -6.66 12.82
N VAL A 219 -9.42 -6.02 11.69
CA VAL A 219 -8.42 -5.33 10.88
C VAL A 219 -8.35 -3.83 11.14
N LEU A 220 -9.23 -3.24 11.94
CA LEU A 220 -9.21 -1.79 12.16
C LEU A 220 -7.97 -1.37 12.96
N ARG A 221 -7.24 -0.38 12.44
CA ARG A 221 -6.10 0.27 13.11
C ARG A 221 -6.53 1.41 14.02
N GLU A 222 -7.68 2.00 13.70
CA GLU A 222 -8.35 3.05 14.46
C GLU A 222 -9.88 2.85 14.42
N PRO A 223 -10.62 3.37 15.41
CA PRO A 223 -12.08 3.34 15.39
C PRO A 223 -12.65 3.93 14.09
N VAL A 224 -13.68 3.30 13.51
CA VAL A 224 -14.30 3.72 12.23
C VAL A 224 -14.75 5.19 12.26
N ARG A 225 -15.25 5.67 13.40
CA ARG A 225 -15.64 7.08 13.62
C ARG A 225 -14.54 8.10 13.30
N ASN A 226 -13.27 7.69 13.27
CA ASN A 226 -12.16 8.57 12.93
C ASN A 226 -12.12 8.92 11.43
N LEU A 227 -12.91 8.25 10.59
CA LEU A 227 -13.16 8.68 9.20
C LEU A 227 -13.64 10.12 9.11
N LYS A 228 -14.25 10.68 10.19
CA LYS A 228 -14.58 12.11 10.31
C LYS A 228 -13.42 13.08 10.01
N ARG A 229 -12.17 12.61 10.08
CA ARG A 229 -10.97 13.41 9.79
C ARG A 229 -10.59 13.46 8.32
N ALA A 230 -11.19 12.60 7.48
CA ALA A 230 -10.90 12.57 6.06
C ALA A 230 -11.52 13.78 5.38
N ASP A 231 -10.78 14.40 4.47
CA ASP A 231 -11.31 15.40 3.53
C ASP A 231 -11.84 14.69 2.28
N PHE A 232 -11.17 13.61 1.87
CA PHE A 232 -11.56 12.78 0.73
C PHE A 232 -11.48 11.31 1.09
N ILE A 233 -12.46 10.54 0.61
CA ILE A 233 -12.52 9.10 0.80
C ILE A 233 -12.52 8.40 -0.55
N PHE A 234 -11.47 7.63 -0.82
CA PHE A 234 -11.35 6.80 -2.00
C PHE A 234 -11.89 5.40 -1.70
N ILE A 235 -13.03 5.06 -2.29
CA ILE A 235 -13.52 3.68 -2.30
C ILE A 235 -12.72 2.91 -3.36
N THR A 236 -11.81 2.05 -2.92
CA THR A 236 -10.97 1.26 -3.81
C THR A 236 -11.56 -0.12 -4.09
N LYS A 237 -11.08 -0.76 -5.15
CA LYS A 237 -11.60 -2.06 -5.63
C LYS A 237 -13.11 -2.01 -5.90
N SER A 238 -13.60 -0.85 -6.35
CA SER A 238 -14.99 -0.69 -6.73
C SER A 238 -15.28 -1.35 -8.08
N ASP A 239 -16.48 -1.91 -8.22
CA ASP A 239 -17.08 -2.33 -9.48
C ASP A 239 -18.13 -1.32 -9.99
N GLY A 240 -18.19 -0.13 -9.37
CA GLY A 240 -19.16 0.94 -9.65
C GLY A 240 -20.45 0.87 -8.83
N LYS A 241 -20.69 -0.20 -8.06
CA LYS A 241 -21.95 -0.40 -7.30
C LYS A 241 -21.79 -0.18 -5.80
N SER A 242 -21.37 1.00 -5.36
CA SER A 242 -20.95 1.25 -3.97
C SER A 242 -21.96 2.02 -3.13
N GLU A 243 -23.22 2.09 -3.55
CA GLU A 243 -24.26 2.95 -2.96
C GLU A 243 -24.45 2.72 -1.46
N LYS A 244 -24.52 1.45 -1.04
CA LYS A 244 -24.65 1.09 0.39
C LYS A 244 -23.46 1.59 1.20
N LEU A 245 -22.25 1.33 0.72
CA LEU A 245 -21.02 1.74 1.39
C LEU A 245 -20.88 3.28 1.40
N ARG A 246 -21.31 3.95 0.33
CA ARG A 246 -21.34 5.42 0.27
C ARG A 246 -22.26 6.03 1.32
N ARG A 247 -23.44 5.45 1.53
CA ARG A 247 -24.36 5.87 2.59
C ARG A 247 -23.73 5.69 3.97
N GLU A 248 -23.18 4.50 4.24
CA GLU A 248 -22.50 4.20 5.51
C GLU A 248 -21.32 5.17 5.78
N ILE A 249 -20.50 5.46 4.75
CA ILE A 249 -19.42 6.43 4.86
C ILE A 249 -19.96 7.85 5.11
N SER A 250 -21.03 8.25 4.42
CA SER A 250 -21.63 9.58 4.56
C SER A 250 -22.24 9.81 5.95
N GLU A 251 -22.77 8.76 6.58
CA GLU A 251 -23.23 8.79 7.98
C GLU A 251 -22.07 8.99 8.96
N LEU A 252 -20.89 8.45 8.65
CA LEU A 252 -19.68 8.58 9.46
C LEU A 252 -18.93 9.90 9.23
N ASN A 253 -19.02 10.44 8.02
CA ASN A 253 -18.42 11.70 7.62
C ASN A 253 -19.26 12.35 6.50
N SER A 254 -20.06 13.33 6.87
CA SER A 254 -20.94 14.08 5.96
C SER A 254 -20.21 15.14 5.14
N HIS A 255 -18.93 15.41 5.42
CA HIS A 255 -18.15 16.46 4.76
C HIS A 255 -17.16 15.91 3.73
N ALA A 256 -16.71 14.66 3.88
CA ALA A 256 -15.75 14.08 2.96
C ALA A 256 -16.37 13.85 1.58
N GLU A 257 -15.63 14.24 0.54
CA GLU A 257 -15.97 13.87 -0.82
C GLU A 257 -15.58 12.42 -1.09
N ILE A 258 -16.47 11.68 -1.74
CA ILE A 258 -16.29 10.26 -2.00
C ILE A 258 -15.97 10.03 -3.48
N ILE A 259 -14.82 9.43 -3.74
CA ILE A 259 -14.35 9.06 -5.08
C ILE A 259 -14.30 7.53 -5.16
N GLU A 260 -14.92 6.97 -6.18
CA GLU A 260 -14.85 5.53 -6.45
C GLU A 260 -13.77 5.23 -7.47
N CYS A 261 -12.97 4.22 -7.20
CA CYS A 261 -11.88 3.84 -8.07
C CYS A 261 -11.61 2.34 -8.06
N ARG A 262 -10.96 1.87 -9.12
CA ARG A 262 -10.53 0.47 -9.26
C ARG A 262 -9.11 0.39 -9.77
N HIS A 263 -8.49 -0.76 -9.50
CA HIS A 263 -7.23 -1.12 -10.10
C HIS A 263 -7.51 -1.66 -11.51
N GLU A 264 -6.85 -1.11 -12.50
CA GLU A 264 -7.00 -1.49 -13.90
C GLU A 264 -5.62 -1.83 -14.47
N PRO A 265 -5.44 -3.06 -15.00
CA PRO A 265 -4.25 -3.43 -15.76
C PRO A 265 -4.02 -2.48 -16.92
N GLN A 266 -2.77 -2.12 -17.19
CA GLN A 266 -2.40 -1.18 -18.26
C GLN A 266 -1.58 -1.86 -19.36
N TYR A 267 -0.46 -2.48 -18.99
CA TYR A 267 0.46 -3.15 -19.91
C TYR A 267 1.32 -4.17 -19.16
N LEU A 268 2.03 -5.01 -19.90
CA LEU A 268 3.10 -5.84 -19.37
C LEU A 268 4.44 -5.13 -19.58
N ARG A 269 5.33 -5.16 -18.59
CA ARG A 269 6.70 -4.62 -18.73
C ARG A 269 7.71 -5.67 -18.35
N ASN A 270 8.75 -5.80 -19.16
CA ASN A 270 9.82 -6.75 -18.92
C ASN A 270 10.51 -6.41 -17.60
N ALA A 271 10.77 -7.41 -16.75
CA ALA A 271 11.38 -7.20 -15.44
C ALA A 271 12.84 -6.75 -15.52
N TYR A 272 13.52 -7.00 -16.64
CA TYR A 272 14.96 -6.77 -16.81
C TYR A 272 15.32 -5.80 -17.94
N SER A 273 14.33 -5.31 -18.69
CA SER A 273 14.50 -4.37 -19.80
C SER A 273 13.37 -3.31 -19.81
N ASN A 274 13.46 -2.34 -20.73
CA ASN A 274 12.40 -1.33 -20.92
C ASN A 274 11.32 -1.76 -21.91
N GLU A 275 11.34 -3.01 -22.37
CA GLU A 275 10.31 -3.55 -23.26
C GLU A 275 8.94 -3.56 -22.57
N THR A 276 7.93 -3.10 -23.31
CA THR A 276 6.53 -3.12 -22.89
C THR A 276 5.68 -3.82 -23.94
N LEU A 277 4.69 -4.59 -23.48
CA LEU A 277 3.73 -5.28 -24.33
C LEU A 277 2.31 -4.82 -23.98
N PRO A 278 1.43 -4.64 -24.98
CA PRO A 278 0.03 -4.36 -24.73
C PRO A 278 -0.66 -5.58 -24.12
N LEU A 279 -1.74 -5.36 -23.36
CA LEU A 279 -2.50 -6.44 -22.73
C LEU A 279 -3.10 -7.41 -23.75
N SER A 280 -3.39 -6.95 -24.96
CA SER A 280 -3.87 -7.79 -26.08
C SER A 280 -2.90 -8.92 -26.42
N TRP A 281 -1.61 -8.78 -26.10
CA TRP A 281 -0.63 -9.85 -26.27
C TRP A 281 -0.99 -11.09 -25.46
N LEU A 282 -1.67 -10.97 -24.31
CA LEU A 282 -2.04 -12.10 -23.46
C LEU A 282 -3.11 -13.01 -24.07
N ALA A 283 -3.90 -12.50 -25.03
CA ALA A 283 -5.04 -13.23 -25.57
C ALA A 283 -4.61 -14.55 -26.23
N GLY A 284 -5.08 -15.68 -25.68
CA GLY A 284 -4.75 -17.03 -26.15
C GLY A 284 -3.32 -17.49 -25.84
N LYS A 285 -2.51 -16.68 -25.16
CA LYS A 285 -1.13 -17.07 -24.80
C LYS A 285 -1.11 -17.97 -23.58
N LYS A 286 -0.29 -19.01 -23.65
CA LYS A 286 0.09 -19.82 -22.50
C LYS A 286 1.13 -19.06 -21.69
N VAL A 287 0.85 -18.76 -20.42
CA VAL A 287 1.78 -18.06 -19.53
C VAL A 287 1.83 -18.75 -18.17
N ALA A 288 2.97 -18.66 -17.49
CA ALA A 288 3.08 -19.04 -16.09
C ALA A 288 2.92 -17.80 -15.22
N ALA A 289 2.37 -17.95 -14.02
CA ALA A 289 2.26 -16.85 -13.05
C ALA A 289 3.16 -17.11 -11.83
N LEU A 290 3.78 -16.05 -11.30
CA LEU A 290 4.51 -16.07 -10.03
C LEU A 290 4.10 -14.86 -9.19
N SER A 291 3.71 -15.07 -7.94
CA SER A 291 3.34 -13.96 -7.06
C SER A 291 3.61 -14.21 -5.58
N GLY A 292 4.03 -13.15 -4.89
CA GLY A 292 4.32 -13.10 -3.45
C GLY A 292 3.59 -11.94 -2.81
N ILE A 293 2.26 -11.90 -3.02
CA ILE A 293 1.33 -10.86 -2.55
C ILE A 293 0.24 -11.44 -1.64
N ALA A 294 -0.44 -10.59 -0.88
CA ALA A 294 -1.51 -11.00 0.03
C ALA A 294 -2.68 -11.76 -0.62
N VAL A 295 -3.06 -11.43 -1.88
CA VAL A 295 -4.19 -12.06 -2.59
C VAL A 295 -3.80 -12.46 -4.03
N PRO A 296 -3.04 -13.55 -4.21
CA PRO A 296 -2.57 -14.03 -5.52
C PRO A 296 -3.69 -14.26 -6.54
N GLN A 297 -4.85 -14.72 -6.07
CA GLN A 297 -5.99 -15.05 -6.93
C GLN A 297 -6.54 -13.84 -7.68
N SER A 298 -6.43 -12.64 -7.11
CA SER A 298 -6.84 -11.41 -7.80
C SER A 298 -5.95 -11.13 -9.00
N PHE A 299 -4.65 -11.37 -8.88
CA PHE A 299 -3.68 -11.20 -9.96
C PHE A 299 -3.89 -12.24 -11.07
N GLU A 300 -4.05 -13.51 -10.69
CA GLU A 300 -4.37 -14.58 -11.65
C GLU A 300 -5.70 -14.33 -12.38
N GLY A 301 -6.69 -13.78 -11.68
CA GLY A 301 -7.97 -13.38 -12.26
C GLY A 301 -7.81 -12.32 -13.36
N PHE A 302 -6.95 -11.31 -13.14
CA PHE A 302 -6.64 -10.33 -14.19
C PHE A 302 -6.06 -10.99 -15.44
N LEU A 303 -5.07 -11.88 -15.29
CA LEU A 303 -4.46 -12.57 -16.43
C LEU A 303 -5.47 -13.39 -17.23
N LYS A 304 -6.33 -14.16 -16.56
CA LYS A 304 -7.38 -14.96 -17.20
C LYS A 304 -8.43 -14.09 -17.89
N ASN A 305 -8.85 -12.99 -17.27
CA ASN A 305 -9.83 -12.07 -17.85
C ASN A 305 -9.29 -11.38 -19.13
N MET A 306 -7.98 -11.25 -19.26
CA MET A 306 -7.31 -10.76 -20.47
C MET A 306 -7.06 -11.86 -21.53
N GLY A 307 -7.59 -13.07 -21.29
CA GLY A 307 -7.52 -14.18 -22.24
C GLY A 307 -6.27 -15.06 -22.14
N ALA A 308 -5.45 -14.87 -21.11
CA ALA A 308 -4.28 -15.73 -20.89
C ALA A 308 -4.67 -17.14 -20.42
N VAL A 309 -4.00 -18.15 -20.95
CA VAL A 309 -4.09 -19.53 -20.49
C VAL A 309 -2.98 -19.76 -19.47
N LEU A 310 -3.34 -19.79 -18.18
CA LEU A 310 -2.35 -20.07 -17.13
C LEU A 310 -1.97 -21.55 -17.17
N THR A 311 -0.70 -21.84 -17.48
CA THR A 311 -0.16 -23.21 -17.38
C THR A 311 0.04 -23.57 -15.92
N ASP A 312 0.59 -22.63 -15.15
CA ASP A 312 0.98 -22.81 -13.75
C ASP A 312 0.90 -21.48 -12.99
N ALA A 313 0.77 -21.56 -11.67
CA ALA A 313 0.78 -20.41 -10.77
C ALA A 313 1.55 -20.72 -9.48
N ASP A 314 2.75 -20.17 -9.36
CA ASP A 314 3.57 -20.30 -8.16
C ASP A 314 3.27 -19.15 -7.17
N ARG A 315 3.10 -19.50 -5.90
CA ARG A 315 2.59 -18.59 -4.86
C ARG A 315 3.48 -18.60 -3.63
N TYR A 316 4.02 -17.43 -3.32
CA TYR A 316 4.89 -17.17 -2.19
C TYR A 316 4.17 -16.35 -1.13
N ALA A 317 4.77 -16.25 0.06
CA ALA A 317 4.27 -15.39 1.12
C ALA A 317 4.36 -13.90 0.73
N ASP A 318 3.51 -13.07 1.34
CA ASP A 318 3.56 -11.63 1.12
C ASP A 318 4.92 -11.07 1.54
N HIS A 319 5.49 -10.21 0.70
CA HIS A 319 6.85 -9.70 0.85
C HIS A 319 7.97 -10.80 0.85
N HIS A 320 7.75 -11.97 0.24
CA HIS A 320 8.82 -12.94 -0.02
C HIS A 320 9.96 -12.32 -0.83
N ARG A 321 11.21 -12.54 -0.41
CA ARG A 321 12.42 -12.16 -1.16
C ARG A 321 12.88 -13.40 -1.94
N TYR A 322 12.94 -13.27 -3.24
CA TYR A 322 13.24 -14.39 -4.12
C TYR A 322 14.73 -14.67 -4.18
N GLU A 323 15.11 -15.94 -4.03
CA GLU A 323 16.45 -16.39 -4.33
C GLU A 323 16.64 -16.52 -5.84
N ALA A 324 17.87 -16.35 -6.34
CA ALA A 324 18.17 -16.48 -7.77
C ALA A 324 17.76 -17.86 -8.31
N GLN A 325 18.01 -18.92 -7.55
CA GLN A 325 17.63 -20.27 -7.93
C GLN A 325 16.12 -20.45 -8.02
N GLU A 326 15.33 -19.82 -7.14
CA GLU A 326 13.86 -19.89 -7.20
C GLU A 326 13.32 -19.33 -8.52
N ILE A 327 13.88 -18.22 -8.99
CA ILE A 327 13.44 -17.61 -10.26
C ILE A 327 13.95 -18.39 -11.46
N ILE A 328 15.18 -18.93 -11.41
CA ILE A 328 15.72 -19.83 -12.44
C ILE A 328 14.82 -21.07 -12.58
N ASP A 329 14.44 -21.69 -11.47
CA ASP A 329 13.55 -22.84 -11.47
C ASP A 329 12.17 -22.49 -12.04
N ALA A 330 11.62 -21.32 -11.66
CA ALA A 330 10.33 -20.85 -12.16
C ALA A 330 10.32 -20.60 -13.68
N VAL A 331 11.36 -19.95 -14.24
CA VAL A 331 11.44 -19.71 -15.69
C VAL A 331 11.68 -21.00 -16.46
N ASN A 332 12.51 -21.91 -15.95
CA ASN A 332 12.75 -23.22 -16.58
C ASN A 332 11.50 -24.11 -16.56
N TYR A 333 10.71 -24.03 -15.49
CA TYR A 333 9.44 -24.76 -15.40
C TYR A 333 8.40 -24.17 -16.35
N ALA A 334 8.31 -22.84 -16.44
CA ALA A 334 7.43 -22.17 -17.39
C ALA A 334 7.72 -22.61 -18.84
N ASP A 335 9.01 -22.63 -19.23
CA ASP A 335 9.45 -23.11 -20.55
C ASP A 335 8.99 -24.56 -20.81
N LYS A 336 9.27 -25.47 -19.86
CA LYS A 336 8.87 -26.89 -19.94
C LYS A 336 7.36 -27.10 -20.04
N SER A 337 6.56 -26.26 -19.39
CA SER A 337 5.10 -26.27 -19.48
C SER A 337 4.56 -25.65 -20.79
N GLY A 338 5.44 -25.17 -21.68
CA GLY A 338 5.08 -24.52 -22.93
C GLY A 338 4.50 -23.12 -22.73
N ALA A 339 4.81 -22.47 -21.61
CA ALA A 339 4.47 -21.07 -21.40
C ALA A 339 5.45 -20.18 -22.18
N CYS A 340 4.93 -19.16 -22.84
CA CYS A 340 5.75 -18.21 -23.60
C CYS A 340 6.36 -17.09 -22.73
N ALA A 341 5.94 -16.98 -21.47
CA ALA A 341 6.45 -16.00 -20.51
C ALA A 341 6.11 -16.39 -19.07
N LEU A 342 6.92 -15.89 -18.13
CA LEU A 342 6.59 -15.84 -16.70
C LEU A 342 6.04 -14.44 -16.36
N ILE A 343 4.81 -14.37 -15.85
CA ILE A 343 4.15 -13.11 -15.48
C ILE A 343 4.10 -12.97 -13.97
N THR A 344 4.52 -11.81 -13.45
CA THR A 344 4.49 -11.51 -12.01
C THR A 344 3.80 -10.17 -11.71
N THR A 345 3.72 -9.80 -10.44
CA THR A 345 3.22 -8.48 -10.02
C THR A 345 4.35 -7.47 -10.02
N GLU A 346 4.04 -6.19 -10.19
CA GLU A 346 5.06 -5.12 -10.08
C GLU A 346 5.75 -5.12 -8.70
N LYS A 347 4.98 -5.41 -7.64
CA LYS A 347 5.53 -5.54 -6.28
C LYS A 347 6.50 -6.71 -6.11
N ASP A 348 6.33 -7.78 -6.87
CA ASP A 348 7.24 -8.91 -6.87
C ASP A 348 8.46 -8.62 -7.75
N ALA A 349 8.28 -7.93 -8.88
CA ALA A 349 9.34 -7.55 -9.80
C ALA A 349 10.47 -6.76 -9.13
N VAL A 350 10.14 -5.83 -8.21
CA VAL A 350 11.16 -5.05 -7.46
C VAL A 350 11.99 -5.91 -6.48
N ARG A 351 11.57 -7.15 -6.23
CA ARG A 351 12.25 -8.13 -5.37
C ARG A 351 12.91 -9.26 -6.17
N LEU A 352 12.73 -9.30 -7.48
CA LEU A 352 13.36 -10.33 -8.31
C LEU A 352 14.86 -10.05 -8.46
N PRO A 353 15.71 -11.07 -8.25
CA PRO A 353 17.10 -11.00 -8.68
C PRO A 353 17.15 -10.87 -10.20
N ARG A 354 18.14 -10.13 -10.70
CA ARG A 354 18.35 -9.99 -12.15
C ARG A 354 18.83 -11.32 -12.73
N LEU A 355 18.15 -11.80 -13.77
CA LEU A 355 18.59 -12.96 -14.53
C LEU A 355 19.26 -12.54 -15.83
N VAL A 356 20.29 -13.30 -16.21
CA VAL A 356 20.93 -13.21 -17.53
C VAL A 356 20.31 -14.29 -18.41
N SER A 357 19.70 -13.89 -19.52
CA SER A 357 19.13 -14.80 -20.52
C SER A 357 18.16 -15.86 -19.94
N PRO A 358 17.04 -15.46 -19.33
CA PRO A 358 16.07 -16.41 -18.79
C PRO A 358 15.46 -17.26 -19.93
N ALA A 359 15.14 -18.54 -19.64
CA ALA A 359 14.59 -19.48 -20.61
C ALA A 359 13.30 -18.97 -21.29
N VAL A 360 12.48 -18.24 -20.53
CA VAL A 360 11.35 -17.45 -21.03
C VAL A 360 11.45 -16.03 -20.49
N PRO A 361 10.95 -15.02 -21.22
CA PRO A 361 10.93 -13.65 -20.74
C PRO A 361 10.07 -13.52 -19.47
N VAL A 362 10.50 -12.62 -18.59
CA VAL A 362 9.79 -12.32 -17.34
C VAL A 362 9.16 -10.94 -17.45
N TYR A 363 7.83 -10.88 -17.33
CA TYR A 363 7.08 -9.63 -17.35
C TYR A 363 6.38 -9.41 -16.02
N TYR A 364 6.17 -8.15 -15.64
CA TYR A 364 5.21 -7.81 -14.61
C TYR A 364 4.01 -7.09 -15.19
N LEU A 365 2.85 -7.30 -14.56
CA LEU A 365 1.63 -6.59 -14.91
C LEU A 365 1.64 -5.21 -14.24
N ARG A 366 1.68 -4.17 -15.06
CA ARG A 366 1.48 -2.79 -14.61
C ARG A 366 0.00 -2.56 -14.34
N VAL A 367 -0.29 -2.00 -13.17
CA VAL A 367 -1.65 -1.69 -12.73
C VAL A 367 -1.70 -0.25 -12.28
N GLU A 368 -2.70 0.49 -12.75
CA GLU A 368 -2.97 1.86 -12.30
C GLU A 368 -4.37 1.95 -11.70
N ILE A 369 -4.66 3.07 -11.03
CA ILE A 369 -6.00 3.32 -10.52
C ILE A 369 -6.73 4.24 -11.48
N VAL A 370 -7.97 3.87 -11.79
CA VAL A 370 -8.91 4.67 -12.58
C VAL A 370 -10.11 5.07 -11.75
N ILE A 371 -10.64 6.27 -12.01
CA ILE A 371 -11.85 6.77 -11.35
C ILE A 371 -13.07 6.18 -12.07
N LEU A 372 -14.05 5.76 -11.29
CA LEU A 372 -15.35 5.29 -11.76
C LEU A 372 -16.45 6.32 -11.48
N ALA A 373 -16.36 7.03 -10.37
CA ALA A 373 -17.33 8.05 -9.97
C ALA A 373 -16.72 9.05 -8.97
N GLY A 374 -17.33 10.23 -8.84
CA GLY A 374 -16.93 11.29 -7.91
C GLY A 374 -15.96 12.32 -8.51
N ALA A 375 -15.34 12.03 -9.65
CA ALA A 375 -14.62 12.95 -10.51
C ALA A 375 -14.61 12.39 -11.95
N GLU A 376 -14.37 13.21 -12.96
CA GLU A 376 -14.24 12.73 -14.34
C GLU A 376 -12.95 11.91 -14.52
N ASN A 377 -11.86 12.37 -13.90
CA ASN A 377 -10.56 11.69 -13.95
C ASN A 377 -9.66 12.09 -12.76
N PHE A 378 -8.55 11.38 -12.59
CA PHE A 378 -7.61 11.63 -11.48
C PHE A 378 -6.99 13.02 -11.50
N ARG A 379 -6.79 13.61 -12.68
CA ARG A 379 -6.19 14.94 -12.80
C ARG A 379 -7.15 16.00 -12.25
N GLU A 380 -8.41 15.94 -12.63
CA GLU A 380 -9.47 16.79 -12.09
C GLU A 380 -9.59 16.59 -10.57
N ALA A 381 -9.60 15.35 -10.10
CA ALA A 381 -9.63 15.05 -8.66
C ALA A 381 -8.45 15.71 -7.93
N VAL A 382 -7.22 15.61 -8.43
CA VAL A 382 -6.03 16.24 -7.82
C VAL A 382 -6.17 17.76 -7.80
N GLN A 383 -6.58 18.37 -8.90
CA GLN A 383 -6.79 19.82 -8.98
C GLN A 383 -7.85 20.29 -8.00
N HIS A 384 -8.98 19.59 -7.97
CA HIS A 384 -10.10 19.83 -7.07
C HIS A 384 -9.68 19.71 -5.60
N ILE A 385 -8.97 18.64 -5.23
CA ILE A 385 -8.43 18.38 -3.90
C ILE A 385 -7.48 19.51 -3.46
N CYS A 386 -6.59 19.96 -4.35
CA CYS A 386 -5.64 21.02 -4.04
C CYS A 386 -6.29 22.40 -3.95
N ASN A 387 -7.32 22.67 -4.77
CA ASN A 387 -8.08 23.92 -4.78
C ASN A 387 -9.10 24.01 -3.64
N HIS A 388 -9.68 22.89 -3.19
CA HIS A 388 -10.55 22.86 -2.00
C HIS A 388 -9.75 23.16 -0.73
N GLY A 389 -8.51 22.65 -0.64
CA GLY A 389 -7.61 22.95 0.46
C GLY A 389 -7.18 24.43 0.56
N SER A 390 -7.37 25.25 -0.48
CA SER A 390 -7.12 26.70 -0.44
C SER A 390 -8.36 27.50 -0.02
N ARG A 391 -9.58 27.09 -0.42
CA ARG A 391 -10.84 27.78 -0.08
C ARG A 391 -11.33 27.57 1.35
N SER A 392 -11.05 26.43 1.98
CA SER A 392 -11.39 26.18 3.40
C SER A 392 -10.61 27.06 4.40
N ARG A 393 -9.75 27.97 3.91
CA ARG A 393 -8.97 28.93 4.70
C ARG A 393 -9.54 30.36 4.72
N GLU A 394 -10.62 30.64 4.00
CA GLU A 394 -11.31 31.94 4.07
C GLU A 394 -12.52 31.94 5.03
N ARG A 395 -12.77 30.83 5.73
CA ARG A 395 -13.85 30.71 6.72
C ARG A 395 -13.31 30.36 8.10
#